data_AF-A0A832AJB7-F1
#
_entry.id   AF-A0A832AJB7-F1
#
_cell.length_a   1.000
_cell.length_b   1.000
_cell.length_c   1.000
_cell.angle_alpha   90.00
_cell.angle_beta   90.00
_cell.angle_gamma   90.00
#
_symmetry.space_group_name_H-M   'P 1'
#
loop_
_entity.id
_entity.type
_entity.pdbx_description
1 polymer ?
#
loop_
_entity_poly.entity_id
_entity_poly.type
_entity_poly.pdbx_seq_one_letter_code
_entity_poly.pdbx_strand_id
1 'polypeptide(L)' 'MAPGSQLRRFLVGFDGSAEAIEALELAIHLGQFLEAEITLLSILP' A
#
# COMPACT_ATOMS: atom_id res chain seq x y z
N MET A 1 -21.25 6.78 -12.28
CA MET A 1 -19.93 6.60 -11.65
C MET A 1 -18.98 7.56 -12.32
N ALA A 2 -18.31 8.45 -11.56
CA ALA A 2 -17.40 9.41 -12.15
C ALA A 2 -16.21 8.66 -12.81
N PRO A 3 -15.89 8.93 -14.09
CA PRO A 3 -14.77 8.31 -14.78
C PRO A 3 -13.48 8.93 -14.22
N GLY A 4 -12.85 8.28 -13.23
CA GLY A 4 -11.60 8.82 -12.68
C GLY A 4 -11.03 8.17 -11.42
N SER A 5 -11.74 7.26 -10.75
CA SER A 5 -11.33 6.76 -9.43
C SER A 5 -10.84 5.30 -9.42
N GLN A 6 -10.16 4.83 -10.47
CA GLN A 6 -9.42 3.58 -10.32
C GLN A 6 -8.21 3.87 -9.43
N LEU A 7 -8.18 3.27 -8.24
CA LEU A 7 -7.06 3.44 -7.31
C LEU A 7 -5.82 2.81 -7.95
N ARG A 8 -4.79 3.61 -8.29
CA ARG A 8 -3.61 3.14 -9.04
C ARG A 8 -2.32 3.09 -8.22
N ARG A 9 -2.31 3.69 -7.04
CA ARG A 9 -1.10 3.86 -6.23
C ARG A 9 -1.41 3.75 -4.75
N PHE A 10 -0.60 2.96 -4.05
CA PHE A 10 -0.58 2.84 -2.59
C PHE A 10 0.73 3.42 -2.04
N LEU A 11 0.63 4.18 -0.96
CA LEU A 11 1.77 4.56 -0.13
C LEU A 11 1.63 3.82 1.20
N VAL A 12 2.63 3.00 1.54
CA VAL A 12 2.63 2.20 2.77
C VAL A 12 3.76 2.70 3.66
N GLY A 13 3.43 3.20 4.84
CA GLY A 13 4.42 3.52 5.86
C GLY A 13 4.92 2.23 6.53
N PHE A 14 6.22 2.16 6.78
CA PHE A 14 6.85 0.99 7.38
C PHE A 14 7.85 1.41 8.46
N ASP A 15 7.50 1.18 9.72
CA ASP A 15 8.35 1.47 10.89
C ASP A 15 8.94 0.19 11.53
N GLY A 16 8.68 -0.98 10.93
CA GLY A 16 9.12 -2.28 11.43
C GLY A 16 8.26 -2.87 12.56
N SER A 17 7.16 -2.22 12.94
CA SER A 17 6.15 -2.79 13.85
C SER A 17 5.43 -3.99 13.22
N ALA A 18 4.80 -4.82 14.06
CA ALA A 18 4.01 -5.95 13.57
C ALA A 18 2.83 -5.47 12.71
N GLU A 19 2.20 -4.38 13.13
CA GLU A 19 1.11 -3.72 12.44
C GLU A 19 1.54 -3.21 11.05
N ALA A 20 2.75 -2.66 10.93
CA ALA A 20 3.29 -2.24 9.64
C ALA A 20 3.58 -3.41 8.69
N ILE A 21 3.98 -4.57 9.22
CA ILE A 21 4.17 -5.80 8.43
C ILE A 21 2.81 -6.28 7.89
N GLU A 22 1.79 -6.38 8.75
CA GLU A 22 0.44 -6.77 8.35
C GLU A 22 -0.17 -5.79 7.31
N ALA A 23 0.04 -4.49 7.51
CA ALA A 23 -0.42 -3.46 6.57
C ALA A 23 0.27 -3.60 5.19
N LEU A 24 1.56 -3.93 5.16
CA LEU A 24 2.30 -4.19 3.93
C LEU A 24 1.75 -5.43 3.20
N GLU A 25 1.49 -6.52 3.90
CA GLU A 25 0.91 -7.73 3.31
C GLU A 25 -0.45 -7.46 2.68
N LEU A 26 -1.32 -6.71 3.37
CA LEU A 26 -2.61 -6.29 2.82
C LEU A 26 -2.44 -5.40 1.59
N ALA A 27 -1.53 -4.42 1.64
CA ALA A 27 -1.27 -3.54 0.51
C ALA A 27 -0.78 -4.31 -0.72
N ILE A 28 0.05 -5.34 -0.55
CA ILE A 28 0.50 -6.24 -1.63
C ILE A 28 -0.70 -6.95 -2.27
N HIS A 29 -1.58 -7.55 -1.47
CA HIS A 29 -2.77 -8.22 -1.99
C HIS A 29 -3.69 -7.26 -2.76
N LEU A 30 -3.93 -6.07 -2.21
CA LEU A 30 -4.76 -5.05 -2.86
C LEU A 30 -4.10 -4.51 -4.14
N GLY A 31 -2.79 -4.30 -4.14
CA GLY A 31 -2.04 -3.84 -5.30
C GLY A 31 -2.10 -4.82 -6.47
N GLN A 32 -2.02 -6.12 -6.18
CA GLN A 32 -2.18 -7.18 -7.19
C GLN A 32 -3.60 -7.20 -7.77
N PHE A 33 -4.63 -7.11 -6.91
CA PHE A 33 -6.03 -7.14 -7.35
C PHE A 33 -6.42 -5.91 -8.18
N LEU A 34 -5.86 -4.74 -7.84
CA LEU A 34 -6.21 -3.46 -8.48
C LEU A 34 -5.24 -3.05 -9.59
N GLU A 35 -4.22 -3.86 -9.86
CA GLU A 35 -3.09 -3.50 -10.74
C GLU A 35 -2.47 -2.14 -10.34
N ALA A 36 -2.34 -1.92 -9.03
CA ALA A 36 -1.85 -0.67 -8.45
C ALA A 36 -0.38 -0.79 -8.04
N GLU A 37 0.37 0.29 -8.25
CA GLU A 37 1.76 0.43 -7.82
C GLU A 37 1.81 0.64 -6.30
N ILE A 38 2.79 0.03 -5.63
CA ILE A 38 3.00 0.18 -4.20
C ILE A 38 4.34 0.86 -3.97
N THR A 39 4.32 1.98 -3.25
CA THR A 39 5.52 2.63 -2.71
C THR A 39 5.61 2.36 -1.22
N LEU A 40 6.72 1.78 -0.79
CA LEU A 40 7.04 1.57 0.62
C LEU A 40 7.87 2.74 1.14
N LEU A 41 7.45 3.36 2.23
CA LEU A 41 8.17 4.43 2.93
C LEU A 41 8.68 3.91 4.27
N SER A 42 9.98 3.67 4.38
CA SER A 42 10.61 3.27 5.64
C SER A 42 10.76 4.49 6.57
N ILE A 43 10.28 4.35 7.80
CA ILE A 43 10.37 5.36 8.85
C ILE A 43 11.45 4.93 9.83
N LEU A 44 12.51 5.72 9.91
CA LEU A 44 13.62 5.53 10.86
C LEU A 44 13.47 6.54 12.01
N PRO A 45 13.88 6.19 13.24
CA PRO A 45 13.89 7.13 14.37
C PRO A 45 14.86 8.30 14.18
#